data_AF-A0A4V2XSA9-F1
#
_entry.id   AF-A0A4V2XSA9-F1
#
_cell.length_a   1.000
_cell.length_b   1.000
_cell.length_c   1.000
_cell.angle_alpha   90.00
_cell.angle_beta   90.00
_cell.angle_gamma   90.00
#
_symmetry.space_group_name_H-M   'P 1'
#
loop_
_entity.id
_entity.type
_entity.pdbx_description
1 polymer ?
#
loop_
_entity_poly.entity_id
_entity_poly.type
_entity_poly.pdbx_seq_one_letter_code
_entity_poly.pdbx_strand_id
1 'polypeptide(L)' 'MQPAPGPRPVPADLDAIGDRYTDLLEARERGDQTTADQLAHACADDIPALREEIHRVELLRRELAAELDRVTGHA' A
#
# COMPACT_ATOMS: atom_id res chain seq x y z
N MET A 1 2.28 -23.16 -22.66
CA MET A 1 3.25 -22.43 -21.83
C MET A 1 2.64 -21.08 -21.50
N GLN A 2 2.32 -20.84 -20.23
CA GLN A 2 1.88 -19.53 -19.78
C GLN A 2 3.13 -18.63 -19.70
N PRO A 3 3.12 -17.40 -20.25
CA PRO A 3 4.27 -16.51 -20.16
C PRO A 3 4.62 -16.26 -18.69
N ALA A 4 5.92 -16.20 -18.38
CA ALA A 4 6.37 -15.85 -17.04
C ALA A 4 5.83 -14.45 -16.69
N PRO A 5 5.25 -14.26 -15.49
CA PRO A 5 4.80 -12.93 -15.07
C PRO A 5 5.98 -11.96 -15.15
N GLY A 6 5.72 -10.76 -15.67
CA GLY A 6 6.72 -9.70 -15.77
C GLY A 6 7.26 -9.26 -14.41
N PRO A 7 8.27 -8.36 -14.39
CA PRO A 7 8.83 -7.86 -13.15
C PRO A 7 7.73 -7.27 -12.26
N ARG A 8 7.70 -7.70 -10.99
CA ARG A 8 6.74 -7.17 -10.02
C ARG A 8 7.17 -5.75 -9.63
N PRO A 9 6.21 -4.82 -9.50
CA PRO A 9 6.49 -3.52 -8.90
C PRO A 9 7.13 -3.67 -7.52
N VAL A 10 8.08 -2.79 -7.21
CA VAL A 10 8.66 -2.71 -5.86
C VAL A 10 7.56 -2.22 -4.92
N PRO A 11 7.38 -2.86 -3.74
CA PRO A 11 6.39 -2.39 -2.79
C PRO A 11 6.65 -0.96 -2.32
N ALA A 12 5.59 -0.19 -2.11
CA ALA A 12 5.71 1.09 -1.43
C ALA A 12 6.25 0.91 0.00
N ASP A 13 6.99 1.90 0.49
CA ASP A 13 7.47 1.95 1.87
C ASP A 13 6.32 2.37 2.79
N LEU A 14 5.56 1.38 3.27
CA LEU A 14 4.39 1.59 4.12
C LEU A 14 4.76 2.13 5.50
N ASP A 15 5.96 1.84 6.00
CA ASP A 15 6.44 2.34 7.28
C ASP A 15 6.68 3.85 7.18
N ALA A 16 7.39 4.30 6.14
CA ALA A 16 7.60 5.71 5.89
C ALA A 16 6.29 6.49 5.65
N ILE A 17 5.30 5.88 4.99
CA ILE A 17 3.96 6.47 4.83
C ILE A 17 3.26 6.56 6.20
N GLY A 18 3.28 5.49 6.99
CA GLY A 18 2.68 5.43 8.32
C GLY A 18 3.26 6.48 9.28
N ASP A 19 4.57 6.65 9.25
CA ASP A 19 5.28 7.66 10.04
C ASP A 19 4.81 9.08 9.68
N ARG A 20 4.65 9.41 8.38
CA ARG A 20 4.10 10.71 7.96
C ARG A 20 2.68 10.98 8.46
N TYR A 21 1.82 9.96 8.46
CA TYR A 21 0.47 10.09 9.01
C TYR A 21 0.49 10.30 10.54
N THR A 22 1.43 9.65 11.23
CA THR A 22 1.66 9.86 12.67
C THR A 22 2.12 11.29 12.93
N ASP A 23 3.13 11.76 12.21
CA ASP A 23 3.65 13.12 12.31
C ASP A 23 2.56 14.17 12.04
N LEU A 24 1.66 13.92 11.07
CA LEU A 24 0.54 14.79 10.77
C LEU A 24 -0.42 14.91 11.97
N LEU A 25 -0.76 13.78 12.60
CA LEU A 25 -1.63 13.77 13.77
C LEU A 25 -0.98 14.49 14.95
N GLU A 26 0.31 14.25 15.19
CA GLU A 26 1.06 14.94 16.24
C GLU A 26 1.19 16.45 15.99
N ALA A 27 1.39 16.88 14.73
CA ALA A 27 1.42 18.29 14.37
C ALA A 27 0.07 18.97 14.66
N ARG A 28 -1.05 18.31 14.33
CA ARG A 28 -2.40 18.79 14.65
C ARG A 28 -2.65 18.86 16.15
N GLU A 29 -2.23 17.85 16.90
CA GLU A 29 -2.37 17.79 18.36
C GLU A 29 -1.60 18.93 19.05
N ARG A 30 -0.39 19.25 18.55
CA ARG A 30 0.43 20.38 19.01
C ARG A 30 -0.08 21.75 18.55
N GLY A 31 -1.07 21.79 17.65
CA GLY A 31 -1.59 23.02 17.07
C GLY A 31 -0.68 23.68 16.03
N ASP A 32 0.36 22.98 15.54
CA ASP A 32 1.26 23.48 14.50
C ASP A 32 0.60 23.33 13.11
N GLN A 33 -0.21 24.31 12.75
CA GLN A 33 -0.98 24.29 11.50
C GLN A 33 -0.09 24.30 10.25
N THR A 34 1.05 25.00 10.28
CA THR A 34 1.94 25.07 9.11
C THR A 34 2.55 23.70 8.81
N THR A 35 3.06 23.01 9.82
CA THR A 35 3.60 21.65 9.65
C THR A 35 2.49 20.66 9.28
N ALA A 36 1.30 20.78 9.91
CA ALA A 36 0.17 19.92 9.59
C ALA A 36 -0.31 20.07 8.13
N ASP A 37 -0.34 21.29 7.58
CA ASP A 37 -0.75 21.51 6.19
C ASP A 37 0.25 20.93 5.18
N GLN A 38 1.55 21.03 5.48
CA GLN A 38 2.61 20.43 4.66
C GLN A 38 2.54 18.91 4.67
N LEU A 39 2.40 18.31 5.86
CA LEU A 39 2.26 16.87 6.01
C LEU A 39 0.96 16.35 5.40
N ALA A 40 -0.13 17.12 5.45
CA ALA A 40 -1.39 16.74 4.81
C ALA A 40 -1.27 16.65 3.29
N HIS A 41 -0.50 17.56 2.66
CA HIS A 41 -0.18 17.45 1.23
C HIS A 41 0.66 16.21 0.93
N ALA A 42 1.73 15.97 1.71
CA ALA A 42 2.56 14.78 1.53
C ALA A 42 1.76 13.47 1.67
N CYS A 43 0.87 13.39 2.66
CA CYS A 43 -0.04 12.25 2.82
C CYS A 43 -1.01 12.10 1.64
N ALA A 44 -1.45 13.20 1.02
CA ALA A 44 -2.30 13.13 -0.17
C ALA A 44 -1.53 12.58 -1.37
N ASP A 45 -0.25 12.93 -1.52
CA ASP A 45 0.64 12.41 -2.55
C ASP A 45 0.95 10.91 -2.38
N ASP A 46 0.77 10.36 -1.17
CA ASP A 46 0.92 8.92 -0.89
C ASP A 46 -0.27 8.06 -1.37
N ILE A 47 -1.44 8.65 -1.64
CA ILE A 47 -2.67 7.93 -2.00
C ILE A 47 -2.51 7.01 -3.23
N PRO A 48 -1.88 7.43 -4.34
CA PRO A 48 -1.65 6.55 -5.49
C PRO A 48 -0.81 5.33 -5.13
N ALA A 49 0.26 5.49 -4.36
CA ALA A 49 1.12 4.39 -3.92
C ALA A 49 0.34 3.40 -3.03
N LEU A 50 -0.47 3.91 -2.10
CA LEU A 50 -1.35 3.07 -1.28
C LEU A 50 -2.37 2.28 -2.11
N ARG A 51 -2.93 2.89 -3.15
CA ARG A 51 -3.86 2.20 -4.07
C ARG A 51 -3.16 1.08 -4.85
N GLU A 52 -1.93 1.32 -5.30
CA GLU A 52 -1.12 0.31 -5.98
C GLU A 52 -0.79 -0.86 -5.04
N GLU A 53 -0.47 -0.58 -3.77
CA GLU A 53 -0.22 -1.61 -2.75
C GLU A 53 -1.46 -2.45 -2.47
N ILE A 54 -2.64 -1.83 -2.34
CA ILE A 54 -3.92 -2.55 -2.20
C ILE A 54 -4.11 -3.47 -3.41
N HIS A 55 -3.94 -2.96 -4.62
CA HIS A 55 -4.09 -3.75 -5.83
C HIS A 55 -3.11 -4.94 -5.87
N ARG A 56 -1.85 -4.71 -5.49
CA ARG A 56 -0.80 -5.74 -5.40
C ARG A 56 -1.19 -6.84 -4.41
N VAL A 57 -1.65 -6.48 -3.21
CA VAL A 57 -2.09 -7.44 -2.19
C VAL A 57 -3.32 -8.22 -2.65
N GLU A 58 -4.29 -7.57 -3.30
CA GLU A 58 -5.45 -8.23 -3.86
C GLU A 58 -5.10 -9.25 -4.95
N LEU A 59 -4.14 -8.92 -5.82
CA LEU A 59 -3.62 -9.83 -6.83
C LEU A 59 -2.97 -11.05 -6.17
N LEU A 60 -2.08 -10.84 -5.21
CA LEU A 60 -1.42 -11.91 -4.46
C LEU A 60 -2.43 -12.81 -3.73
N ARG A 61 -3.49 -12.23 -3.16
CA ARG A 61 -4.58 -12.99 -2.53
C ARG A 61 -5.30 -13.90 -3.53
N ARG A 62 -5.58 -13.41 -4.75
CA ARG A 62 -6.22 -14.21 -5.81
C ARG A 62 -5.31 -15.30 -6.33
N GLU A 63 -4.02 -15.00 -6.52
CA GLU A 63 -3.01 -15.98 -6.91
C GLU A 63 -2.89 -17.10 -5.87
N LEU A 64 -2.84 -16.73 -4.59
CA LEU A 64 -2.81 -17.69 -3.48
C LEU A 64 -4.06 -18.56 -3.44
N ALA A 65 -5.26 -17.96 -3.60
CA ALA A 65 -6.51 -18.72 -3.66
C ALA A 65 -6.51 -19.73 -4.81
N ALA A 66 -6.08 -19.31 -6.01
CA ALA A 66 -5.99 -20.20 -7.16
C ALA A 66 -4.97 -21.33 -6.96
N GLU A 67 -3.87 -21.07 -6.25
CA GLU A 67 -2.90 -22.12 -5.90
C GLU A 67 -3.47 -23.08 -4.85
N LEU A 68 -4.19 -22.57 -3.85
CA LEU A 68 -4.86 -23.41 -2.86
C LEU A 68 -5.94 -24.30 -3.50
N ASP A 69 -6.73 -23.77 -4.43
CA ASP A 69 -7.73 -24.55 -5.18
C ASP A 69 -7.06 -25.68 -5.99
N ARG A 70 -5.93 -25.38 -6.65
CA ARG A 70 -5.13 -26.39 -7.37
C ARG A 70 -4.63 -27.51 -6.46
N VAL A 71 -4.10 -27.17 -5.28
CA VAL A 71 -3.51 -28.14 -4.34
C VAL A 71 -4.58 -28.94 -3.61
N THR A 72 -5.72 -28.33 -3.29
CA THR A 72 -6.80 -28.97 -2.54
C THR A 72 -7.82 -29.70 -3.40
N GLY A 73 -7.77 -29.54 -4.73
CA GLY A 73 -8.61 -30.29 -5.67
C GLY A 73 -10.05 -29.79 -5.77
N HIS A 74 -10.33 -28.55 -5.35
CA HIS A 74 -11.61 -27.90 -5.62
C HIS A 74 -11.62 -27.36 -7.06
N ALA A 75 -11.92 -28.25 -8.02
CA ALA A 75 -12.15 -27.92 -9.43
C ALA A 75 -13.64 -27.81 -9.75
#